data_AF-A0AAD9M296-F1
#
_entry.id   AF-A0AAD9M296-F1
#
_cell.length_a   1.000
_cell.length_b   1.000
_cell.length_c   1.000
_cell.angle_alpha   90.00
_cell.angle_beta   90.00
_cell.angle_gamma   90.00
#
_symmetry.space_group_name_H-M   'P 1'
#
loop_
_entity.id
_entity.type
_entity.pdbx_description
1 polymer ?
#
loop_
_entity_poly.entity_id
_entity_poly.type
_entity_poly.pdbx_seq_one_letter_code
_entity_poly.pdbx_strand_id
1 'polypeptide(L)'
;MLLMLFISMLLGLSRACEGSPTYQEEYRVNYVPKFVESWHGPQIVAPYTPYVAAAGQDQLYFIDTRFDPETATHIKKQIEWATIPIGPQNVIKIDEISATAEVRNTLTNETLFVFDPTYARVIFAKGINKRNPELKLPEHEPAGDWLVTYDVGN
;
A
#
# COMPACT_ATOMS: atom_id res chain seq x y z
N MET A 1 8.74 24.68 6.12
CA MET A 1 8.17 24.87 4.75
C MET A 1 8.12 23.56 3.95
N LEU A 2 9.06 22.63 4.11
CA LEU A 2 9.05 21.32 3.44
C LEU A 2 7.90 20.39 3.87
N LEU A 3 7.44 20.47 5.13
CA LEU A 3 6.31 19.67 5.66
C LEU A 3 4.95 20.05 5.05
N MET A 4 4.72 21.34 4.77
CA MET A 4 3.51 21.82 4.11
C MET A 4 3.44 21.39 2.64
N LEU A 5 4.59 21.24 1.97
CA LEU A 5 4.66 20.72 0.60
C LEU A 5 4.36 19.22 0.53
N PHE A 6 4.71 18.45 1.56
CA PHE A 6 4.43 17.00 1.62
C PHE A 6 2.94 16.73 1.80
N ILE A 7 2.29 17.47 2.70
CA ILE A 7 0.83 17.47 2.86
C ILE A 7 0.18 18.04 1.59
N SER A 8 0.75 19.06 0.94
CA SER A 8 0.24 19.60 -0.34
C SER A 8 0.53 18.75 -1.57
N MET A 9 1.36 17.70 -1.48
CA MET A 9 1.61 16.77 -2.59
C MET A 9 0.66 15.57 -2.49
N LEU A 10 0.43 15.04 -1.27
CA LEU A 10 -0.65 14.09 -0.98
C LEU A 10 -2.03 14.73 -1.16
N LEU A 11 -2.27 15.91 -0.58
CA LEU A 11 -3.46 16.74 -0.86
C LEU A 11 -3.42 17.39 -2.25
N GLY A 12 -2.28 17.42 -2.93
CA GLY A 12 -2.14 17.97 -4.29
C GLY A 12 -2.69 17.03 -5.35
N LEU A 13 -2.44 15.74 -5.17
CA LEU A 13 -3.14 14.67 -5.88
C LEU A 13 -4.63 14.64 -5.50
N SER A 14 -4.99 14.94 -4.24
CA SER A 14 -6.40 15.13 -3.85
C SER A 14 -7.03 16.42 -4.39
N ARG A 15 -6.25 17.48 -4.63
CA ARG A 15 -6.72 18.80 -5.13
C ARG A 15 -6.92 18.85 -6.64
N ALA A 16 -6.35 17.91 -7.39
CA ALA A 16 -6.65 17.77 -8.81
C ALA A 16 -8.04 17.15 -9.05
N CYS A 17 -8.65 16.55 -8.02
CA CYS A 17 -9.92 15.86 -8.13
C CYS A 17 -10.96 16.48 -7.17
N GLU A 18 -11.63 17.55 -7.59
CA GLU A 18 -12.86 18.00 -6.93
C GLU A 18 -13.90 16.85 -6.95
N GLY A 19 -14.49 16.55 -5.80
CA GLY A 19 -15.49 15.49 -5.63
C GLY A 19 -15.06 14.34 -4.71
N SER A 20 -16.00 13.46 -4.38
CA SER A 20 -15.72 12.24 -3.62
C SER A 20 -14.90 11.26 -4.45
N PRO A 21 -14.03 10.44 -3.83
CA PRO A 21 -13.32 9.36 -4.52
C PRO A 21 -14.29 8.45 -5.27
N THR A 22 -13.86 7.96 -6.43
CA THR A 22 -14.60 6.95 -7.19
C THR A 22 -13.85 5.64 -7.19
N TYR A 23 -14.57 4.53 -7.07
CA TYR A 23 -13.99 3.19 -6.97
C TYR A 23 -14.55 2.26 -8.05
N GLN A 24 -13.87 1.15 -8.29
CA GLN A 24 -14.40 0.03 -9.07
C GLN A 24 -15.38 -0.79 -8.21
N GLU A 25 -16.62 -0.31 -8.11
CA GLU A 25 -17.69 -0.88 -7.29
C GLU A 25 -18.00 -2.35 -7.64
N GLU A 26 -17.72 -2.79 -8.88
CA GLU A 26 -17.90 -4.18 -9.30
C GLU A 26 -17.10 -5.18 -8.46
N TYR A 27 -16.01 -4.73 -7.82
CA TYR A 27 -15.20 -5.57 -6.95
C TYR A 27 -15.54 -5.43 -5.46
N ARG A 28 -16.52 -4.61 -5.05
CA ARG A 28 -16.80 -4.33 -3.62
C ARG A 28 -17.95 -5.13 -3.01
N VAL A 29 -19.12 -5.11 -3.63
CA VAL A 29 -20.36 -5.57 -2.96
C VAL A 29 -20.64 -7.05 -3.21
N ASN A 30 -20.78 -7.46 -4.47
CA ASN A 30 -21.15 -8.83 -4.86
C ASN A 30 -19.97 -9.58 -5.49
N TYR A 31 -18.76 -9.16 -5.13
CA TYR A 31 -17.55 -9.73 -5.69
C TYR A 31 -17.14 -10.98 -4.91
N VAL A 32 -16.91 -12.07 -5.65
CA VAL A 32 -16.32 -13.28 -5.10
C VAL A 32 -14.81 -13.23 -5.39
N PRO A 33 -13.97 -12.96 -4.39
CA PRO A 33 -12.53 -12.86 -4.59
C PRO A 33 -11.92 -14.24 -4.88
N LYS A 34 -10.78 -14.21 -5.55
CA LYS A 34 -9.94 -15.39 -5.72
C LYS A 34 -8.91 -15.43 -4.61
N PHE A 35 -8.66 -16.63 -4.09
CA PHE A 35 -7.59 -16.90 -3.15
C PHE A 35 -6.61 -17.90 -3.74
N VAL A 36 -5.34 -17.79 -3.35
CA VAL A 36 -4.28 -18.75 -3.65
C VAL A 36 -3.61 -19.17 -2.35
N GLU A 37 -3.11 -20.41 -2.30
CA GLU A 37 -2.34 -20.85 -1.14
C GLU A 37 -0.96 -20.17 -1.14
N SER A 38 -0.62 -19.51 -0.03
CA SER A 38 0.68 -18.88 0.20
C SER A 38 1.39 -19.52 1.39
N TRP A 39 2.64 -19.14 1.63
CA TRP A 39 3.39 -19.61 2.81
C TRP A 39 2.70 -19.30 4.16
N HIS A 40 1.86 -18.26 4.21
CA HIS A 40 1.12 -17.86 5.41
C HIS A 40 -0.36 -18.29 5.39
N GLY A 41 -0.72 -19.20 4.48
CA GLY A 41 -2.10 -19.65 4.26
C GLY A 41 -2.77 -18.97 3.06
N PRO A 42 -4.10 -19.05 2.95
CA PRO A 42 -4.86 -18.47 1.84
C PRO A 42 -4.59 -16.97 1.71
N GLN A 43 -4.28 -16.50 0.50
CA GLN A 43 -3.96 -15.12 0.16
C GLN A 43 -4.86 -14.63 -0.96
N ILE A 44 -5.55 -13.51 -0.73
CA ILE A 44 -6.41 -12.88 -1.73
C ILE A 44 -5.60 -12.41 -2.94
N VAL A 45 -6.17 -12.58 -4.12
CA VAL A 45 -5.60 -12.14 -5.39
C VAL A 45 -6.40 -10.92 -5.87
N ALA A 46 -5.72 -9.80 -6.04
CA ALA A 46 -6.33 -8.62 -6.63
C ALA A 46 -6.75 -8.88 -8.10
N PRO A 47 -7.87 -8.30 -8.56
CA PRO A 47 -8.24 -8.32 -9.97
C PRO A 47 -7.15 -7.71 -10.86
N TYR A 48 -7.16 -8.07 -12.15
CA TYR A 48 -6.23 -7.51 -13.13
C TYR A 48 -6.67 -6.10 -13.57
N THR A 49 -6.46 -5.14 -12.67
CA THR A 49 -6.81 -3.72 -12.81
C THR A 49 -5.80 -2.87 -12.03
N PRO A 50 -5.47 -1.66 -12.48
CA PRO A 50 -4.60 -0.76 -11.73
C PRO A 50 -5.27 -0.21 -10.46
N TYR A 51 -6.61 -0.26 -10.36
CA TYR A 51 -7.37 0.45 -9.33
C TYR A 51 -7.70 -0.39 -8.09
N VAL A 52 -7.26 -1.64 -8.01
CA VAL A 52 -7.53 -2.52 -6.87
C VAL A 52 -6.26 -3.26 -6.50
N ALA A 53 -5.75 -3.05 -5.29
CA ALA A 53 -4.51 -3.63 -4.79
C ALA A 53 -4.82 -4.70 -3.73
N ALA A 54 -4.04 -5.78 -3.69
CA ALA A 54 -4.11 -6.71 -2.57
C ALA A 54 -3.41 -6.06 -1.37
N ALA A 55 -4.12 -5.89 -0.25
CA ALA A 55 -3.70 -5.06 0.88
C ALA A 55 -3.57 -5.83 2.20
N GLY A 56 -3.68 -7.15 2.14
CA GLY A 56 -3.58 -8.04 3.28
C GLY A 56 -3.92 -9.46 2.84
N GLN A 57 -4.14 -10.35 3.79
CA GLN A 57 -4.45 -11.75 3.51
C GLN A 57 -5.81 -11.92 2.82
N ASP A 58 -6.80 -11.11 3.19
CA ASP A 58 -8.19 -11.17 2.78
C ASP A 58 -8.77 -9.79 2.41
N GLN A 59 -7.90 -8.80 2.20
CA GLN A 59 -8.30 -7.41 2.00
C GLN A 59 -7.88 -6.87 0.63
N LEU A 60 -8.77 -6.11 -0.01
CA LEU A 60 -8.47 -5.32 -1.20
C LEU A 60 -8.54 -3.83 -0.88
N TYR A 61 -7.54 -3.09 -1.35
CA TYR A 61 -7.50 -1.64 -1.29
C TYR A 61 -7.89 -1.05 -2.65
N PHE A 62 -8.85 -0.14 -2.63
CA PHE A 62 -9.43 0.52 -3.79
C PHE A 62 -8.77 1.86 -4.01
N ILE A 63 -8.05 1.96 -5.12
CA ILE A 63 -7.39 3.20 -5.55
C ILE A 63 -8.39 4.03 -6.33
N ASP A 64 -8.38 5.33 -6.09
CA ASP A 64 -9.27 6.28 -6.73
C ASP A 64 -9.15 6.22 -8.25
N THR A 65 -10.28 5.98 -8.94
CA THR A 65 -10.32 5.84 -10.40
C THR A 65 -10.14 7.16 -11.13
N ARG A 66 -10.06 8.27 -10.41
CA ARG A 66 -9.70 9.59 -10.96
C ARG A 66 -8.21 9.72 -11.26
N PHE A 67 -7.36 8.88 -10.68
CA PHE A 67 -5.96 8.78 -11.10
C PHE A 67 -5.87 8.18 -12.50
N ASP A 68 -4.88 8.62 -13.27
CA ASP A 68 -4.56 7.94 -14.52
C ASP A 68 -4.05 6.50 -14.23
N PRO A 69 -4.19 5.56 -15.19
CA PRO A 69 -3.82 4.17 -14.97
C PRO A 69 -2.35 3.95 -14.57
N GLU A 70 -1.43 4.81 -15.01
CA GLU A 70 -0.01 4.68 -14.70
C GLU A 70 0.24 5.02 -13.23
N THR A 71 -0.29 6.15 -12.77
CA THR A 71 -0.28 6.56 -11.36
C THR A 71 -0.93 5.50 -10.47
N ALA A 72 -2.11 4.99 -10.85
CA ALA A 72 -2.80 3.95 -10.09
C ALA A 72 -1.99 2.64 -10.04
N THR A 73 -1.39 2.22 -11.16
CA THR A 73 -0.48 1.05 -11.20
C THR A 73 0.70 1.22 -10.25
N HIS A 74 1.28 2.42 -10.22
CA HIS A 74 2.39 2.73 -9.34
C HIS A 74 1.99 2.65 -7.87
N ILE A 75 0.87 3.28 -7.48
CA ILE A 75 0.31 3.19 -6.12
C ILE A 75 0.05 1.74 -5.74
N LYS A 76 -0.63 0.96 -6.61
CA LYS A 76 -0.92 -0.45 -6.41
C LYS A 76 0.33 -1.25 -6.11
N LYS A 77 1.42 -1.02 -6.86
CA LYS A 77 2.70 -1.68 -6.64
C LYS A 77 3.27 -1.36 -5.25
N GLN A 78 3.28 -0.10 -4.84
CA GLN A 78 3.77 0.28 -3.50
C GLN A 78 2.96 -0.40 -2.38
N ILE A 79 1.64 -0.50 -2.54
CA ILE A 79 0.77 -1.17 -1.57
C ILE A 79 1.07 -2.67 -1.52
N GLU A 80 1.02 -3.35 -2.67
CA GLU A 80 1.16 -4.82 -2.72
C GLU A 80 2.51 -5.29 -2.19
N TRP A 81 3.61 -4.57 -2.48
CA TRP A 81 4.92 -4.91 -1.92
C TRP A 81 5.03 -4.67 -0.40
N ALA A 82 4.21 -3.78 0.15
CA ALA A 82 4.19 -3.52 1.59
C ALA A 82 3.34 -4.52 2.38
N THR A 83 2.31 -5.09 1.74
CA THR A 83 1.26 -5.85 2.44
C THR A 83 1.26 -7.34 2.13
N ILE A 84 1.72 -7.74 0.93
CA ILE A 84 1.66 -9.13 0.51
C ILE A 84 2.95 -9.85 0.93
N PRO A 85 2.85 -10.94 1.72
CA PRO A 85 4.02 -11.71 2.10
C PRO A 85 4.66 -12.37 0.87
N ILE A 86 5.95 -12.12 0.63
CA ILE A 86 6.65 -12.59 -0.57
C ILE A 86 7.48 -13.85 -0.26
N GLY A 87 7.02 -14.66 0.70
CA GLY A 87 7.71 -15.86 1.17
C GLY A 87 8.68 -15.61 2.34
N PRO A 88 9.21 -16.69 2.95
CA PRO A 88 9.86 -16.63 4.26
C PRO A 88 11.21 -15.92 4.28
N GLN A 89 11.82 -15.70 3.11
CA GLN A 89 13.16 -15.11 3.00
C GLN A 89 13.13 -13.64 2.58
N ASN A 90 11.95 -13.05 2.42
CA ASN A 90 11.83 -11.67 1.98
C ASN A 90 11.44 -10.79 3.16
N VAL A 91 12.22 -9.74 3.40
CA VAL A 91 11.99 -8.82 4.53
C VAL A 91 11.97 -7.38 4.02
N ILE A 92 11.08 -6.59 4.61
CA ILE A 92 11.08 -5.14 4.43
C ILE A 92 12.14 -4.57 5.37
N LYS A 93 13.19 -4.00 4.80
CA LYS A 93 14.21 -3.24 5.51
C LYS A 93 13.84 -1.76 5.44
N ILE A 94 13.67 -1.15 6.61
CA ILE A 94 13.35 0.27 6.74
C ILE A 94 14.61 0.96 7.26
N ASP A 95 15.00 2.07 6.62
CA ASP A 95 15.99 2.99 7.15
C ASP A 95 15.24 4.15 7.82
N GLU A 96 15.23 4.16 9.15
CA GLU A 96 14.51 5.13 9.96
C GLU A 96 15.21 6.50 10.06
N ILE A 97 16.43 6.64 9.52
CA ILE A 97 17.15 7.91 9.44
C ILE A 97 16.78 8.63 8.14
N SER A 98 16.86 7.93 7.01
CA SER A 98 16.49 8.50 5.70
C SER A 98 14.98 8.43 5.41
N ALA A 99 14.24 7.68 6.25
CA ALA A 99 12.84 7.34 6.07
C ALA A 99 12.58 6.71 4.69
N THR A 100 13.39 5.71 4.35
CA THR A 100 13.27 4.91 3.13
C THR A 100 13.03 3.44 3.48
N ALA A 101 12.58 2.65 2.51
CA ALA A 101 12.37 1.22 2.69
C ALA A 101 12.70 0.46 1.41
N GLU A 102 13.11 -0.79 1.57
CA GLU A 102 13.37 -1.74 0.48
C GLU A 102 12.96 -3.15 0.90
N VAL A 103 12.56 -3.98 -0.06
CA VAL A 103 12.38 -5.42 0.15
C VAL A 103 13.64 -6.12 -0.28
N ARG A 104 14.21 -6.92 0.62
CA ARG A 104 15.39 -7.72 0.36
C ARG A 104 15.11 -9.20 0.55
N ASN A 105 15.76 -10.02 -0.27
CA ASN A 105 15.92 -11.43 0.02
C ASN A 105 17.07 -11.61 1.02
N THR A 106 16.81 -12.26 2.15
CA THR A 106 17.78 -12.46 3.24
C THR A 106 18.84 -13.51 2.91
N LEU A 107 18.57 -14.44 1.98
CA LEU A 107 19.52 -15.48 1.57
C LEU A 107 20.51 -14.95 0.52
N THR A 108 20.00 -14.27 -0.51
CA THR A 108 20.83 -13.77 -1.62
C THR A 108 21.34 -12.35 -1.39
N ASN A 109 20.78 -11.66 -0.40
CA ASN A 109 21.01 -10.25 -0.11
C ASN A 109 20.59 -9.30 -1.27
N GLU A 110 19.85 -9.81 -2.25
CA GLU A 110 19.33 -9.09 -3.40
C GLU A 110 18.20 -8.14 -2.99
N THR A 111 18.17 -6.96 -3.62
CA THR A 111 17.07 -6.00 -3.45
C THR A 111 16.00 -6.30 -4.49
N LEU A 112 14.82 -6.70 -4.03
CA LEU A 112 13.70 -7.08 -4.89
C LEU A 112 12.81 -5.87 -5.24
N PHE A 113 12.72 -4.92 -4.33
CA PHE A 113 11.90 -3.72 -4.51
C PHE A 113 12.45 -2.57 -3.66
N VAL A 114 12.41 -1.35 -4.19
CA VAL A 114 12.72 -0.13 -3.46
C VAL A 114 11.46 0.70 -3.44
N PHE A 115 11.00 1.06 -2.23
CA PHE A 115 9.84 1.91 -2.09
C PHE A 115 10.21 3.34 -2.47
N ASP A 116 9.27 4.01 -3.12
CA ASP A 116 9.38 5.44 -3.31
C ASP A 116 9.43 6.12 -1.93
N PRO A 117 10.39 7.04 -1.66
CA PRO A 117 10.55 7.62 -0.32
C PRO A 117 9.27 8.26 0.23
N THR A 118 8.43 8.83 -0.64
CA THR A 118 7.14 9.40 -0.25
C THR A 118 6.16 8.36 0.27
N TYR A 119 6.10 7.20 -0.38
CA TYR A 119 5.24 6.10 0.04
C TYR A 119 5.81 5.40 1.26
N ALA A 120 7.13 5.20 1.34
CA ALA A 120 7.78 4.61 2.52
C ALA A 120 7.48 5.40 3.80
N ARG A 121 7.53 6.74 3.71
CA ARG A 121 7.22 7.65 4.83
C ARG A 121 5.77 7.59 5.30
N VAL A 122 4.86 7.22 4.41
CA VAL A 122 3.42 7.09 4.70
C VAL A 122 3.12 5.70 5.24
N ILE A 123 3.50 4.67 4.49
CA ILE A 123 3.20 3.26 4.79
C ILE A 123 3.86 2.84 6.11
N PHE A 124 5.11 3.25 6.34
CA PHE A 124 5.89 2.84 7.52
C PHE A 124 6.01 3.93 8.58
N ALA A 125 5.22 5.01 8.49
CA ALA A 125 5.27 6.18 9.38
C ALA A 125 5.36 5.79 10.86
N LYS A 126 4.42 4.94 11.31
CA LYS A 126 4.33 4.48 12.70
C LYS A 126 5.58 3.73 13.17
N GLY A 127 6.14 2.88 12.31
CA GLY A 127 7.37 2.13 12.60
C GLY A 127 8.59 3.06 12.69
N ILE A 128 8.71 3.99 11.74
CA ILE A 128 9.79 4.97 11.68
C ILE A 128 9.69 5.92 12.89
N ASN A 129 8.53 6.52 13.17
CA ASN A 129 8.33 7.41 14.31
C ASN A 129 8.62 6.74 15.64
N LYS A 130 8.28 5.46 15.81
CA LYS A 130 8.59 4.71 17.04
C LYS A 130 10.09 4.60 17.30
N ARG A 131 10.90 4.55 16.24
CA ARG A 131 12.37 4.36 16.32
C ARG A 131 13.15 5.66 16.17
N ASN A 132 12.58 6.64 15.47
CA ASN A 132 13.11 7.98 15.28
C ASN A 132 11.98 9.03 15.47
N PRO A 133 11.65 9.37 16.74
CA PRO A 133 10.54 10.27 17.05
C PRO A 133 10.73 11.71 16.55
N GLU A 134 11.96 12.11 16.20
CA GLU A 134 12.26 13.47 15.73
C GLU A 134 11.70 13.74 14.33
N LEU A 135 11.52 12.70 13.51
CA LEU A 135 11.00 12.82 12.15
C LEU A 135 9.53 13.25 12.09
N LYS A 136 8.72 12.84 13.09
CA LYS A 136 7.30 13.20 13.23
C LYS A 136 6.53 13.04 11.91
N LEU A 137 6.71 11.89 11.25
CA LEU A 137 6.00 11.57 10.01
C LEU A 137 4.49 11.50 10.27
N PRO A 138 3.65 11.92 9.32
CA PRO A 138 2.21 11.81 9.45
C PRO A 138 1.80 10.34 9.51
N GLU A 139 1.19 9.93 10.62
CA GLU A 139 0.54 8.62 10.73
C GLU A 139 -0.88 8.75 10.18
N HIS A 140 -1.23 7.91 9.22
CA HIS A 140 -2.55 7.94 8.60
C HIS A 140 -3.57 7.20 9.45
N GLU A 141 -4.78 7.74 9.48
CA GLU A 141 -5.97 7.07 10.00
C GLU A 141 -6.27 5.78 9.20
N PRO A 142 -7.09 4.86 9.75
CA PRO A 142 -7.52 3.67 9.03
C PRO A 142 -8.06 4.00 7.64
N ALA A 143 -7.82 3.10 6.68
CA ALA A 143 -8.18 3.29 5.27
C ALA A 143 -9.69 3.50 5.02
N GLY A 144 -10.56 3.17 5.98
CA GLY A 144 -12.01 3.40 5.89
C GLY A 144 -12.59 2.73 4.64
N ASP A 145 -13.37 3.51 3.87
CA ASP A 145 -14.03 3.03 2.65
C ASP A 145 -13.06 2.61 1.53
N TRP A 146 -11.75 2.82 1.67
CA TRP A 146 -10.77 2.42 0.66
C TRP A 146 -10.36 0.96 0.83
N LEU A 147 -10.63 0.33 1.98
CA LEU A 147 -10.23 -1.04 2.28
C LEU A 147 -11.46 -1.91 2.50
N VAL A 148 -11.56 -3.00 1.76
CA VAL A 148 -12.64 -3.98 1.90
C VAL A 148 -12.04 -5.31 2.31
N THR A 149 -12.56 -5.87 3.40
CA THR A 149 -12.25 -7.23 3.84
C THR A 149 -13.27 -8.20 3.25
N TYR A 150 -12.80 -9.33 2.73
CA TYR A 150 -13.65 -10.38 2.17
C TYR A 150 -13.56 -11.62 3.03
N ASP A 151 -14.68 -12.33 3.16
CA ASP A 151 -14.68 -13.61 3.86
C ASP A 151 -13.85 -14.63 3.06
N VAL A 152 -12.82 -15.16 3.72
CA VAL A 152 -12.13 -16.37 3.29
C VAL A 152 -13.12 -17.50 3.55
N GLY A 153 -13.90 -17.88 2.52
CA GLY A 153 -14.92 -18.91 2.65
C GLY A 153 -14.38 -20.15 3.39
N ASN A 154 -14.98 -20.47 4.53
CA ASN A 154 -14.76 -21.72 5.26
C ASN A 154 -15.15 -22.93 4.41
#